data_AF-A0A2Z4U0B3-F1
#
_entry.id   AF-A0A2Z4U0B3-F1
#
_cell.length_a   1.000
_cell.length_b   1.000
_cell.length_c   1.000
_cell.angle_alpha   90.00
_cell.angle_beta   90.00
_cell.angle_gamma   90.00
#
_symmetry.space_group_name_H-M   'P 1'
#
loop_
_entity.id
_entity.type
_entity.pdbx_description
1 polymer ?
#
loop_
_entity_poly.entity_id
_entity_poly.type
_entity_poly.pdbx_seq_one_letter_code
_entity_poly.pdbx_strand_id
1 'polypeptide(L)'
;PKRSATEIAMTELHAGGKFNQNSYKVSGGLHGVGVSCVNGLSKWMKVTVRQGGKVHYIEFAQGVPQNRLIETVQAPDGQTVEVSPLRVLGATDKRGTEVHFLADEEIFTNVEYH
;
A
#
# COMPACT_ATOMS: atom_id res chain seq x y z
N PRO A 1 14.94 -3.24 5.38
CA PRO A 1 14.70 -2.10 4.45
C PRO A 1 13.63 -1.09 4.93
N LYS A 2 13.84 0.20 4.65
CA LYS A 2 12.84 1.26 4.81
C LYS A 2 11.74 1.13 3.74
N ARG A 3 10.50 1.00 4.19
CA ARG A 3 9.34 0.67 3.33
C ARG A 3 8.65 1.93 2.80
N SER A 4 7.97 1.79 1.67
CA SER A 4 7.11 2.86 1.13
C SER A 4 5.91 3.12 2.06
N ALA A 5 5.39 4.36 2.04
CA ALA A 5 4.18 4.69 2.80
C ALA A 5 2.97 3.84 2.36
N THR A 6 2.89 3.50 1.07
CA THR A 6 1.86 2.61 0.53
C THR A 6 1.93 1.23 1.17
N GLU A 7 3.11 0.62 1.22
CA GLU A 7 3.27 -0.68 1.86
C GLU A 7 2.88 -0.63 3.34
N ILE A 8 3.39 0.37 4.09
CA ILE A 8 3.06 0.54 5.50
C ILE A 8 1.55 0.66 5.71
N ALA A 9 0.85 1.47 4.90
CA ALA A 9 -0.59 1.63 5.03
C ALA A 9 -1.36 0.32 4.78
N MET A 10 -0.84 -0.58 3.94
CA MET A 10 -1.48 -1.85 3.60
C MET A 10 -1.14 -2.97 4.59
N THR A 11 -0.02 -2.90 5.30
CA THR A 11 0.47 -4.01 6.16
C THR A 11 0.46 -3.72 7.65
N GLU A 12 0.46 -2.45 8.06
CA GLU A 12 0.49 -2.08 9.48
C GLU A 12 -0.89 -1.65 9.97
N LEU A 13 -1.26 -2.14 11.15
CA LEU A 13 -2.42 -1.64 11.87
C LEU A 13 -2.10 -0.29 12.51
N HIS A 14 -3.09 0.59 12.59
CA HIS A 14 -2.95 1.94 13.13
C HIS A 14 -1.92 2.81 12.38
N ALA A 15 -1.74 2.54 11.08
CA ALA A 15 -0.90 3.36 10.20
C ALA A 15 -1.77 4.16 9.22
N GLY A 16 -1.55 5.48 9.15
CA GLY A 16 -2.31 6.34 8.24
C GLY A 16 -2.13 7.83 8.50
N GLY A 17 -2.54 8.65 7.53
CA GLY A 17 -2.45 10.11 7.61
C GLY A 17 -3.65 10.79 8.28
N LYS A 18 -4.59 10.03 8.86
CA LYS A 18 -5.89 10.53 9.35
C LYS A 18 -5.94 10.76 10.87
N PHE A 19 -4.81 10.64 11.56
CA PHE A 19 -4.73 10.86 13.01
C PHE A 19 -4.69 12.33 13.43
N ASN A 20 -4.48 13.25 12.47
CA ASN A 20 -4.52 14.68 12.70
C ASN A 20 -5.27 15.38 11.56
N GLN A 21 -5.69 16.63 11.79
CA GLN A 21 -6.47 17.40 10.80
C GLN A 21 -5.60 18.02 9.68
N ASN A 22 -4.29 17.80 9.69
CA ASN A 22 -3.38 18.44 8.73
C ASN A 22 -3.52 17.85 7.32
N SER A 23 -3.86 16.56 7.22
CA SER A 23 -3.99 15.87 5.92
C SER A 23 -5.45 15.73 5.47
N TYR A 24 -6.38 15.54 6.41
CA TYR A 24 -7.80 15.40 6.12
C TYR A 24 -8.61 16.27 7.07
N LYS A 25 -9.23 17.33 6.53
CA LYS A 25 -10.04 18.29 7.30
C LYS A 25 -11.28 17.64 7.93
N VAL A 26 -11.92 16.71 7.21
CA VAL A 26 -13.03 15.86 7.66
C VAL A 26 -12.89 14.50 6.98
N SER A 27 -12.98 13.40 7.74
CA SER A 27 -12.96 12.05 7.15
C SER A 27 -13.68 11.04 8.06
N GLY A 28 -14.32 10.03 7.46
CA GLY A 28 -15.04 8.99 8.21
C GLY A 28 -14.15 7.88 8.80
N GLY A 29 -12.93 7.71 8.31
CA GLY A 29 -12.02 6.65 8.76
C GLY A 29 -10.92 7.21 9.66
N LEU A 30 -10.93 6.84 10.95
CA LEU A 30 -9.99 7.42 11.95
C LEU A 30 -9.07 6.38 12.60
N HIS A 31 -9.38 5.09 12.49
CA HIS A 31 -8.62 4.04 13.18
C HIS A 31 -7.30 3.67 12.49
N GLY A 32 -7.17 3.89 11.18
CA GLY A 32 -5.96 3.48 10.43
C GLY A 32 -5.80 1.97 10.29
N VAL A 33 -6.90 1.22 10.27
CA VAL A 33 -6.90 -0.27 10.15
C VAL A 33 -7.65 -0.79 8.94
N GLY A 34 -8.55 0.01 8.34
CA GLY A 34 -9.51 -0.51 7.36
C GLY A 34 -8.87 -1.21 6.16
N VAL A 35 -7.88 -0.57 5.52
CA VAL A 35 -7.26 -1.12 4.31
C VAL A 35 -6.31 -2.28 4.62
N SER A 36 -5.66 -2.29 5.78
CA SER A 36 -4.82 -3.42 6.22
C SER A 36 -5.66 -4.64 6.59
N CYS A 37 -6.86 -4.46 7.15
CA CYS A 37 -7.85 -5.53 7.28
C CYS A 37 -8.26 -6.09 5.91
N VAL A 38 -8.58 -5.23 4.94
CA VAL A 38 -8.92 -5.71 3.58
C VAL A 38 -7.76 -6.51 2.99
N ASN A 39 -6.52 -6.02 3.12
CA ASN A 39 -5.33 -6.72 2.62
C ASN A 39 -5.13 -8.08 3.29
N GLY A 40 -5.24 -8.15 4.63
CA GLY A 40 -5.06 -9.39 5.39
C GLY A 40 -6.15 -10.43 5.13
N LEU A 41 -7.36 -10.00 4.75
CA LEU A 41 -8.50 -10.88 4.46
C LEU A 41 -8.67 -11.16 2.96
N SER A 42 -7.72 -10.76 2.13
CA SER A 42 -7.76 -10.95 0.68
C SER A 42 -6.79 -12.05 0.24
N LYS A 43 -7.25 -12.92 -0.67
CA LYS A 43 -6.38 -13.89 -1.36
C LYS A 43 -5.25 -13.17 -2.08
N TRP A 44 -5.59 -12.06 -2.75
CA TRP A 44 -4.61 -11.12 -3.28
C TRP A 44 -5.14 -9.68 -3.24
N MET A 45 -4.21 -8.73 -3.15
CA MET A 45 -4.49 -7.30 -3.31
C MET A 45 -3.44 -6.69 -4.24
N LYS A 46 -3.86 -5.81 -5.15
CA LYS A 46 -3.03 -5.06 -6.07
C LYS A 46 -3.27 -3.57 -5.86
N VAL A 47 -2.19 -2.81 -5.74
CA VAL A 47 -2.25 -1.36 -5.51
C VAL A 47 -1.45 -0.65 -6.59
N THR A 48 -2.13 0.19 -7.36
CA THR A 48 -1.52 1.06 -8.37
C THR A 48 -1.59 2.50 -7.91
N VAL A 49 -0.45 3.15 -7.72
CA VAL A 49 -0.34 4.56 -7.33
C VAL A 49 0.21 5.36 -8.50
N ARG A 50 -0.52 6.38 -8.94
CA ARG A 50 -0.13 7.29 -10.02
C ARG A 50 0.27 8.62 -9.39
N GLN A 51 1.57 8.89 -9.30
CA GLN A 51 2.13 10.06 -8.62
C GLN A 51 3.51 10.43 -9.19
N GLY A 52 3.77 11.73 -9.33
CA GLY A 52 5.08 12.25 -9.75
C GLY A 52 5.45 11.83 -11.18
N GLY A 53 4.46 11.79 -12.09
CA GLY A 53 4.67 11.39 -13.48
C GLY A 53 4.86 9.89 -13.70
N LYS A 54 4.71 9.05 -12.66
CA LYS A 54 5.01 7.61 -12.69
C LYS A 54 3.84 6.77 -12.18
N VAL A 55 3.69 5.57 -12.75
CA VAL A 55 2.82 4.50 -12.26
C VAL A 55 3.65 3.59 -11.37
N HIS A 56 3.29 3.52 -10.10
CA HIS A 56 3.91 2.67 -9.08
C HIS A 56 2.99 1.50 -8.75
N TYR A 57 3.55 0.33 -8.48
CA TYR A 57 2.81 -0.91 -8.28
C TYR A 57 3.38 -1.74 -7.13
N ILE A 58 2.48 -2.34 -6.35
CA ILE A 58 2.76 -3.38 -5.37
C ILE A 58 1.57 -4.32 -5.29
N GLU A 59 1.86 -5.59 -5.01
CA GLU A 59 0.83 -6.60 -4.80
C GLU A 59 1.12 -7.42 -3.55
N PHE A 60 0.07 -8.02 -3.01
CA PHE A 60 0.08 -8.77 -1.77
C PHE A 60 -0.68 -10.08 -1.97
N ALA A 61 -0.30 -11.10 -1.22
CA ALA A 61 -1.06 -12.34 -1.06
C ALA A 61 -1.28 -12.55 0.44
N GLN A 62 -2.55 -12.64 0.87
CA GLN A 62 -2.93 -12.77 2.28
C GLN A 62 -2.19 -11.78 3.20
N GLY A 63 -2.18 -10.50 2.82
CA GLY A 63 -1.50 -9.44 3.55
C GLY A 63 0.02 -9.31 3.32
N VAL A 64 0.68 -10.30 2.70
CA VAL A 64 2.14 -10.34 2.56
C VAL A 64 2.59 -9.70 1.24
N PRO A 65 3.49 -8.71 1.25
CA PRO A 65 4.04 -8.10 0.04
C PRO A 65 4.73 -9.11 -0.88
N GLN A 66 4.40 -9.09 -2.16
CA GLN A 66 4.98 -9.96 -3.17
C GLN A 66 5.98 -9.18 -4.03
N ASN A 67 6.94 -9.90 -4.61
CA ASN A 67 7.87 -9.35 -5.61
C ASN A 67 8.60 -8.08 -5.17
N ARG A 68 8.94 -8.01 -3.88
CA ARG A 68 9.60 -6.88 -3.23
C ARG A 68 10.91 -6.53 -3.93
N LEU A 69 11.10 -5.24 -4.24
CA LEU A 69 12.39 -4.70 -4.64
C LEU A 69 13.17 -4.28 -3.40
N ILE A 70 14.46 -4.58 -3.36
CA ILE A 70 15.40 -4.07 -2.36
C ILE A 70 16.47 -3.29 -3.08
N GLU A 71 16.66 -2.04 -2.69
CA GLU A 71 17.72 -1.18 -3.20
C GLU A 71 18.54 -0.63 -2.04
N THR A 72 19.82 -0.39 -2.29
CA THR A 72 20.74 0.21 -1.31
C THR A 72 21.00 1.64 -1.73
N VAL A 73 20.65 2.61 -0.89
CA VAL A 73 20.80 4.05 -1.17
C VAL A 73 21.59 4.75 -0.07
N GLN A 74 22.25 5.84 -0.43
CA GLN A 74 22.87 6.75 0.54
C GLN A 74 21.79 7.67 1.11
N ALA A 75 21.61 7.65 2.43
CA ALA A 75 20.74 8.57 3.15
C ALA A 75 21.39 9.97 3.25
N PRO A 76 20.61 11.03 3.55
CA PRO A 76 21.14 12.40 3.65
C PRO A 76 22.26 12.58 4.69
N ASP A 77 22.35 11.69 5.67
CA ASP A 77 23.40 11.64 6.70
C ASP A 77 24.66 10.88 6.26
N GLY A 78 24.70 10.40 5.01
CA GLY A 78 25.82 9.63 4.46
C GLY A 78 25.84 8.16 4.88
N GLN A 79 24.78 7.66 5.54
CA GLN A 79 24.67 6.24 5.84
C GLN A 79 24.06 5.47 4.68
N THR A 80 24.59 4.28 4.43
CA THR A 80 24.01 3.32 3.50
C THR A 80 22.78 2.67 4.14
N VAL A 81 21.62 2.79 3.51
CA VAL A 81 20.36 2.19 3.99
C VAL A 81 19.70 1.36 2.89
N GLU A 82 19.16 0.21 3.27
CA GLU A 82 18.28 -0.56 2.39
C GLU A 82 16.89 0.09 2.35
N VAL A 83 16.33 0.23 1.16
CA VAL A 83 14.97 0.71 0.90
C VAL A 83 14.19 -0.33 0.10
N SER A 84 12.87 -0.30 0.24
CA SER A 84 11.95 -1.13 -0.53
C SER A 84 11.02 -0.24 -1.35
N PRO A 85 11.47 0.26 -2.52
CA PRO A 85 10.66 1.12 -3.36
C PRO A 85 9.53 0.31 -4.04
N LEU A 86 8.49 1.03 -4.46
CA LEU A 86 7.47 0.45 -5.31
C LEU A 86 8.02 0.21 -6.72
N ARG A 87 7.55 -0.84 -7.39
CA ARG A 87 7.90 -1.09 -8.78
C ARG A 87 7.31 0.01 -9.66
N VAL A 88 8.11 0.61 -10.53
CA VAL A 88 7.63 1.57 -11.53
C VAL A 88 7.25 0.82 -12.81
N LEU A 89 5.99 0.94 -13.22
CA LEU A 89 5.48 0.30 -14.44
C LEU A 89 5.64 1.19 -15.69
N GLY A 90 5.80 2.51 -15.52
CA GLY A 90 5.95 3.44 -16.62
C GLY A 90 5.61 4.88 -16.24
N ALA A 91 5.62 5.76 -17.24
CA ALA A 91 5.21 7.16 -17.10
C ALA A 91 3.68 7.32 -17.15
N THR A 92 3.16 8.36 -16.52
CA THR A 92 1.74 8.74 -16.60
C THR A 92 1.55 10.23 -16.31
N ASP A 93 0.58 10.84 -16.95
CA ASP A 93 0.06 12.18 -16.64
C ASP A 93 -1.08 12.17 -15.60
N LYS A 94 -1.61 10.97 -15.27
CA LYS A 94 -2.70 10.80 -14.32
C LYS A 94 -2.21 10.87 -12.87
N ARG A 95 -3.16 11.16 -11.97
CA ARG A 95 -2.96 11.08 -10.52
C ARG A 95 -4.09 10.27 -9.88
N GLY A 96 -3.75 9.47 -8.88
CA GLY A 96 -4.73 8.71 -8.09
C GLY A 96 -4.20 7.38 -7.61
N THR A 97 -5.01 6.67 -6.83
CA THR A 97 -4.71 5.34 -6.32
C THR A 97 -5.84 4.40 -6.69
N GLU A 98 -5.49 3.24 -7.21
CA GLU A 98 -6.40 2.14 -7.51
C GLU A 98 -6.03 0.98 -6.60
N VAL A 99 -7.01 0.45 -5.89
CA VAL A 99 -6.87 -0.73 -5.03
C VAL A 99 -7.85 -1.76 -5.53
N HIS A 100 -7.34 -2.91 -5.94
CA HIS A 100 -8.14 -4.03 -6.43
C HIS A 100 -7.77 -5.26 -5.61
N PHE A 101 -8.76 -5.99 -5.11
CA PHE A 101 -8.54 -7.13 -4.23
C PHE A 101 -9.55 -8.22 -4.54
N LEU A 102 -9.23 -9.43 -4.12
CA LEU A 102 -10.13 -10.58 -4.11
C LEU A 102 -10.20 -11.13 -2.70
N ALA A 103 -11.40 -11.27 -2.16
CA ALA A 103 -11.61 -11.85 -0.83
C ALA A 103 -11.06 -13.27 -0.78
N ASP A 104 -10.56 -13.66 0.39
CA ASP A 104 -10.05 -15.00 0.60
C ASP A 104 -11.19 -16.00 0.85
N GLU A 105 -11.38 -16.93 -0.07
CA GLU A 105 -12.39 -18.00 0.00
C GLU A 105 -12.10 -19.03 1.11
N GLU A 106 -10.87 -19.07 1.65
CA GLU A 106 -10.55 -19.89 2.83
C GLU A 106 -11.07 -19.23 4.13
N ILE A 107 -11.28 -17.91 4.10
CA ILE A 107 -11.77 -17.13 5.25
C ILE A 107 -13.28 -16.91 5.15
N PHE A 108 -13.77 -16.56 3.96
CA PHE A 108 -15.18 -16.27 3.70
C PHE A 108 -15.88 -17.45 3.04
N THR A 109 -16.95 -17.93 3.67
CA THR A 109 -17.73 -19.08 3.18
C THR A 109 -18.63 -18.77 1.99
N ASN A 110 -18.96 -17.50 1.76
CA ASN A 110 -19.69 -17.04 0.57
C ASN A 110 -19.11 -15.71 0.11
N VAL A 111 -18.70 -15.65 -1.16
CA VAL A 111 -18.11 -14.44 -1.78
C VAL A 111 -18.96 -14.06 -2.99
N GLU A 112 -19.80 -13.05 -2.81
CA GLU A 112 -20.62 -12.45 -3.86
C GLU A 112 -20.43 -10.93 -3.82
N TYR A 113 -20.20 -10.33 -4.99
CA TYR A 113 -20.05 -8.87 -5.16
C TYR A 113 -21.20 -8.34 -6.03
N HIS A 114 -21.69 -7.14 -5.73
CA HIS A 114 -22.76 -6.47 -6.48
C HIS A 114 -22.23 -5.28 -7.30
#